data_AF-A0A436G672-F1
#
_entry.id   AF-A0A436G672-F1
#
_cell.length_a   1.000
_cell.length_b   1.000
_cell.length_c   1.000
_cell.angle_alpha   90.00
_cell.angle_beta   90.00
_cell.angle_gamma   90.00
#
_symmetry.space_group_name_H-M   'P 1'
#
loop_
_entity.id
_entity.type
_entity.pdbx_description
1 polymer ?
#
loop_
_entity_poly.entity_id
_entity_poly.type
_entity_poly.pdbx_seq_one_letter_code
_entity_poly.pdbx_strand_id
1 'polypeptide(L)'
;SSEVLKVNTYFLANKDFAKAHPETITTTISALGEAAKWADQNRDKVAAALHEVTGVPLDAQIIAANRTKFGIFPITDEIIAGQQATADRFYKLGLIPKAVRISDAVWTAPGN
;
A
#
# COMPACT_ATOMS: atom_id res chain seq x y z
N SER A 1 -7.02 18.90 -12.97
CA SER A 1 -7.67 18.25 -14.12
C SER A 1 -8.42 17.04 -13.62
N SER A 2 -9.66 16.81 -14.05
CA SER A 2 -10.57 15.75 -13.58
C SER A 2 -10.13 14.31 -13.93
N GLU A 3 -8.95 14.13 -14.54
CA GLU A 3 -8.46 12.85 -15.05
C GLU A 3 -7.43 12.15 -14.17
N VAL A 4 -6.93 12.80 -13.10
CA VAL A 4 -5.90 12.24 -12.22
C VAL A 4 -6.58 11.50 -11.07
N LEU A 5 -6.49 10.17 -11.10
CA LEU A 5 -6.95 9.32 -10.00
C LEU A 5 -5.91 9.35 -8.87
N LYS A 6 -6.39 9.40 -7.63
CA LYS A 6 -5.55 9.20 -6.44
C LYS A 6 -5.19 7.72 -6.36
N VAL A 7 -3.91 7.41 -6.51
CA VAL A 7 -3.39 6.04 -6.46
C VAL A 7 -2.86 5.75 -5.06
N ASN A 8 -3.16 4.54 -4.56
CA ASN A 8 -2.64 4.02 -3.30
C ASN A 8 -1.82 2.74 -3.59
N THR A 9 -0.97 2.36 -2.63
CA THR A 9 -0.27 1.06 -2.63
C THR A 9 -0.95 0.15 -1.61
N TYR A 10 -1.07 -1.14 -1.92
CA TYR A 10 -1.81 -2.12 -1.12
C TYR A 10 -0.93 -3.29 -0.72
N PHE A 11 -1.18 -3.86 0.46
CA PHE A 11 -0.71 -5.20 0.81
C PHE A 11 -1.75 -6.21 0.34
N LEU A 12 -1.28 -7.33 -0.21
CA LEU A 12 -2.12 -8.41 -0.71
C LEU A 12 -1.80 -9.69 0.06
N ALA A 13 -2.84 -10.45 0.37
CA ALA A 13 -2.72 -11.77 0.97
C ALA A 13 -3.63 -12.75 0.22
N ASN A 14 -3.26 -14.03 0.23
CA ASN A 14 -4.16 -15.08 -0.23
C ASN A 14 -5.42 -15.09 0.67
N LYS A 15 -6.60 -15.20 0.05
CA LYS A 15 -7.90 -15.13 0.74
C LYS A 15 -8.05 -16.21 1.81
N ASP A 16 -7.70 -17.46 1.49
CA ASP A 16 -7.84 -18.58 2.41
C ASP A 16 -6.88 -18.47 3.59
N PHE A 17 -5.65 -18.01 3.32
CA PHE A 17 -4.67 -17.72 4.37
C PHE A 17 -5.15 -16.61 5.31
N ALA A 18 -5.61 -15.47 4.76
CA ALA A 18 -6.09 -14.35 5.56
C ALA A 18 -7.33 -14.69 6.39
N LYS A 19 -8.14 -15.65 5.93
CA LYS A 19 -9.28 -16.20 6.68
C LYS A 19 -8.84 -17.16 7.78
N ALA A 20 -7.85 -18.02 7.52
CA ALA A 20 -7.37 -19.03 8.47
C ALA A 20 -6.45 -18.46 9.55
N HIS A 21 -5.74 -17.36 9.26
CA HIS A 21 -4.72 -16.77 10.14
C HIS A 21 -4.92 -15.26 10.38
N PRO A 22 -6.11 -14.82 10.85
CA PRO A 22 -6.40 -13.39 11.03
C PRO A 22 -5.47 -12.70 12.03
N GLU A 23 -5.04 -13.40 13.09
CA GLU A 23 -4.09 -12.87 14.06
C GLU A 23 -2.73 -12.58 13.42
N THR A 24 -2.20 -13.51 12.60
CA THR A 24 -0.94 -13.30 11.88
C THR A 24 -1.02 -12.09 10.97
N ILE A 25 -2.14 -11.89 10.27
CA ILE A 25 -2.36 -10.70 9.44
C ILE A 25 -2.35 -9.42 10.29
N THR A 26 -3.13 -9.39 11.37
CA THR A 26 -3.22 -8.22 12.26
C THR A 26 -1.87 -7.88 12.90
N THR A 27 -1.14 -8.86 13.43
CA THR A 27 0.20 -8.67 14.01
C THR A 27 1.19 -8.16 12.96
N THR A 28 1.15 -8.70 11.74
CA THR A 28 2.04 -8.25 10.65
C THR A 28 1.77 -6.81 10.27
N ILE A 29 0.49 -6.44 10.11
CA ILE A 29 0.09 -5.05 9.79
C ILE A 29 0.52 -4.10 10.92
N SER A 30 0.36 -4.49 12.19
CA SER A 30 0.80 -3.68 13.33
C SER A 30 2.31 -3.45 13.32
N ALA A 31 3.10 -4.51 13.13
CA ALA A 31 4.56 -4.41 13.07
C ALA A 31 5.04 -3.55 11.89
N LEU A 32 4.39 -3.67 10.73
CA LEU A 32 4.65 -2.80 9.59
C LEU A 32 4.29 -1.33 9.90
N GLY A 33 3.22 -1.09 10.66
CA GLY A 33 2.84 0.24 11.12
C GLY A 33 3.90 0.88 12.02
N GLU A 34 4.46 0.11 12.95
CA GLU A 34 5.57 0.55 13.80
C GLU A 34 6.84 0.86 12.98
N ALA A 35 7.19 -0.01 12.04
CA ALA A 35 8.33 0.21 11.14
C ALA A 35 8.13 1.46 10.28
N ALA A 36 6.92 1.69 9.74
CA ALA A 36 6.60 2.88 8.97
C ALA A 36 6.69 4.15 9.82
N LYS A 37 6.20 4.13 11.07
CA LYS A 37 6.34 5.26 12.00
C LYS A 37 7.80 5.57 12.29
N TRP A 38 8.63 4.55 12.52
CA TRP A 38 10.06 4.73 12.70
C TRP A 38 10.71 5.35 11.46
N ALA A 39 10.38 4.85 10.27
CA ALA A 39 10.91 5.36 9.00
C ALA A 39 10.54 6.84 8.78
N ASP A 40 9.31 7.23 9.11
CA ASP A 40 8.85 8.62 9.04
C ASP A 40 9.71 9.54 9.93
N GLN A 41 10.10 9.06 11.11
CA GLN A 41 10.90 9.79 12.09
C GLN A 41 12.42 9.73 11.83
N ASN A 42 12.88 8.85 10.95
CA ASN A 42 14.31 8.56 10.72
C ASN A 42 14.64 8.51 9.21
N ARG A 43 14.14 9.50 8.44
CA ARG A 43 14.26 9.54 6.97
C ARG A 43 15.71 9.52 6.46
N ASP A 44 16.61 10.16 7.17
CA ASP A 44 18.06 10.16 6.91
C ASP A 44 18.64 8.73 7.00
N LYS A 45 18.26 7.98 8.04
CA LYS A 45 18.68 6.59 8.21
C LYS A 45 18.09 5.68 7.14
N VAL A 46 16.83 5.92 6.75
CA VAL A 46 16.21 5.20 5.64
C VAL A 46 16.98 5.44 4.34
N ALA A 47 17.33 6.69 4.04
CA ALA A 47 18.11 7.02 2.86
C ALA A 47 19.50 6.36 2.86
N ALA A 48 20.20 6.37 4.01
CA ALA A 48 21.49 5.72 4.17
C ALA A 48 21.41 4.20 3.97
N ALA A 49 20.44 3.53 4.59
CA ALA A 49 20.24 2.09 4.45
C ALA A 49 19.89 1.70 3.01
N LEU A 50 19.02 2.47 2.34
CA LEU A 50 18.68 2.22 0.95
C LEU A 50 19.86 2.48 0.01
N HIS A 51 20.67 3.50 0.27
CA HIS A 51 21.91 3.73 -0.47
C HIS A 51 22.84 2.51 -0.38
N GLU A 52 23.08 2.01 0.83
CA GLU A 52 23.96 0.86 1.08
C GLU A 52 23.51 -0.39 0.31
N VAL A 53 22.22 -0.70 0.29
CA VAL A 53 21.70 -1.92 -0.34
C VAL A 53 21.51 -1.77 -1.85
N THR A 54 21.15 -0.58 -2.34
CA THR A 54 20.80 -0.39 -3.76
C THR A 54 21.93 0.19 -4.62
N GLY A 55 22.94 0.81 -4.00
CA GLY A 55 23.99 1.56 -4.70
C GLY A 55 23.54 2.89 -5.32
N VAL A 56 22.25 3.26 -5.20
CA VAL A 56 21.74 4.55 -5.67
C VAL A 56 22.37 5.67 -4.84
N PRO A 57 22.86 6.77 -5.44
CA PRO A 57 23.48 7.88 -4.71
C PRO A 57 22.64 8.37 -3.52
N LEU A 58 23.33 8.67 -2.40
CA LEU A 58 22.67 9.02 -1.13
C LEU A 58 21.79 10.27 -1.25
N ASP A 59 22.21 11.27 -2.03
CA ASP A 59 21.44 12.48 -2.31
C ASP A 59 20.09 12.17 -2.99
N ALA A 60 20.08 11.27 -3.96
CA ALA A 60 18.86 10.79 -4.60
C ALA A 60 17.97 10.02 -3.61
N GLN A 61 18.56 9.20 -2.74
CA GLN A 61 17.80 8.48 -1.70
C GLN A 61 17.21 9.41 -0.65
N ILE A 62 17.91 10.48 -0.28
CA ILE A 62 17.37 11.52 0.63
C ILE A 62 16.14 12.18 0.00
N ILE A 63 16.19 12.52 -1.30
CA ILE A 63 15.05 13.09 -2.02
C ILE A 63 13.87 12.09 -2.01
N ALA A 64 14.13 10.81 -2.29
CA ALA A 64 13.10 9.78 -2.29
C ALA A 64 12.46 9.59 -0.90
N ALA A 65 13.27 9.51 0.16
CA ALA A 65 12.79 9.38 1.53
C ALA A 65 11.95 10.59 1.97
N ASN A 66 12.34 11.81 1.59
CA ASN A 66 11.60 13.02 1.90
C ASN A 66 10.27 13.13 1.13
N ARG A 67 10.19 12.60 -0.09
CA ARG A 67 8.93 12.56 -0.86
C ARG A 67 7.98 11.45 -0.40
N THR A 68 8.52 10.39 0.19
CA THR A 68 7.74 9.24 0.63
C THR A 68 6.85 9.59 1.81
N LYS A 69 5.58 9.19 1.71
CA LYS A 69 4.65 9.15 2.85
C LYS A 69 4.79 7.80 3.53
N PHE A 70 5.51 7.76 4.64
CA PHE A 70 5.63 6.55 5.44
C PHE A 70 4.38 6.39 6.31
N GLY A 71 3.65 5.31 6.08
CA GLY A 71 2.47 4.99 6.88
C GLY A 71 1.75 3.76 6.36
N ILE A 72 1.11 3.04 7.27
CA ILE A 72 0.23 1.91 6.98
C ILE A 72 -1.15 2.33 7.49
N PHE A 73 -2.13 2.32 6.59
CA PHE A 73 -3.47 2.87 6.88
C PHE A 73 -4.54 1.82 6.61
N PRO A 74 -5.64 1.83 7.37
CA PRO A 74 -6.81 1.02 7.07
C PRO A 74 -7.37 1.35 5.67
N ILE A 75 -7.95 0.34 5.02
CA ILE A 75 -8.74 0.57 3.80
C ILE A 75 -10.04 1.29 4.19
N THR A 76 -10.34 2.37 3.50
CA THR A 76 -11.58 3.15 3.66
C THR A 76 -12.46 3.05 2.42
N ASP A 77 -13.74 3.42 2.54
CA ASP A 77 -14.66 3.46 1.39
C ASP A 77 -14.16 4.38 0.27
N GLU A 78 -13.51 5.50 0.60
CA GLU A 78 -12.87 6.39 -0.38
C GLU A 78 -11.75 5.66 -1.16
N ILE A 79 -10.92 4.88 -0.46
CA ILE A 79 -9.84 4.10 -1.08
C ILE A 79 -10.42 3.00 -1.99
N ILE A 80 -11.49 2.34 -1.56
CA ILE A 80 -12.18 1.31 -2.34
C ILE A 80 -12.78 1.93 -3.61
N ALA A 81 -13.47 3.06 -3.48
CA ALA A 81 -14.07 3.77 -4.62
C ALA A 81 -13.01 4.23 -5.64
N GLY A 82 -11.87 4.76 -5.18
CA GLY A 82 -10.78 5.17 -6.06
C GLY A 82 -10.15 4.00 -6.83
N GLN A 83 -9.97 2.85 -6.17
CA GLN A 83 -9.46 1.66 -6.83
C GLN A 83 -10.48 1.05 -7.78
N GLN A 84 -11.77 1.12 -7.46
CA GLN A 84 -12.85 0.68 -8.35
C GLN A 84 -12.85 1.53 -9.64
N ALA A 85 -12.76 2.86 -9.51
CA ALA A 85 -12.66 3.75 -10.67
C ALA A 85 -11.43 3.43 -11.56
N THR A 86 -10.32 3.02 -10.93
CA THR A 86 -9.12 2.57 -11.65
C THR A 86 -9.40 1.26 -12.41
N ALA A 87 -9.99 0.26 -11.75
CA ALA A 87 -10.35 -1.03 -12.36
C ALA A 87 -11.34 -0.86 -13.53
N ASP A 88 -12.36 -0.01 -13.36
CA ASP A 88 -13.36 0.29 -14.38
C ASP A 88 -12.72 0.96 -15.60
N ARG A 89 -11.79 1.90 -15.38
CA ARG A 89 -11.04 2.55 -16.47
C ARG A 89 -10.18 1.54 -17.22
N PHE A 90 -9.49 0.64 -16.52
CA PHE A 90 -8.66 -0.39 -17.14
C PHE A 90 -9.50 -1.35 -17.99
N TYR A 91 -10.68 -1.74 -17.52
CA TYR A 91 -11.61 -2.57 -18.28
C TYR A 91 -12.16 -1.83 -19.52
N LYS A 92 -12.59 -0.57 -19.36
CA LYS A 92 -13.09 0.26 -20.47
C LYS A 92 -12.04 0.46 -21.58
N LEU A 93 -10.76 0.54 -21.21
CA LEU A 93 -9.64 0.67 -22.15
C LEU A 93 -9.16 -0.68 -22.72
N GLY A 94 -9.72 -1.81 -22.28
CA GLY A 94 -9.31 -3.14 -22.71
C GLY A 94 -7.96 -3.62 -22.15
N LEU A 95 -7.45 -2.96 -21.09
CA LEU A 95 -6.18 -3.33 -20.44
C LEU A 95 -6.31 -4.57 -19.53
N ILE A 96 -7.54 -4.87 -19.08
CA ILE A 96 -7.87 -6.11 -18.39
C ILE A 96 -9.07 -6.78 -19.07
N PRO A 97 -9.10 -8.12 -19.12
CA PRO A 97 -10.11 -8.84 -19.90
C PRO A 97 -11.46 -8.98 -19.19
N LYS A 98 -11.53 -8.67 -17.89
CA LYS A 98 -12.74 -8.83 -17.06
C LYS A 98 -12.90 -7.65 -16.11
N ALA A 99 -14.14 -7.23 -15.90
CA ALA A 99 -14.48 -6.29 -14.85
C ALA A 99 -14.17 -6.91 -13.47
N VAL A 100 -13.69 -6.09 -12.55
CA VAL A 100 -13.31 -6.48 -11.19
C VAL A 100 -14.12 -5.65 -10.20
N ARG A 101 -14.70 -6.30 -9.19
CA ARG A 101 -15.34 -5.62 -8.06
C ARG A 101 -14.38 -5.58 -6.88
N ILE A 102 -13.83 -4.40 -6.58
CA ILE A 102 -12.76 -4.24 -5.58
C ILE A 102 -13.23 -4.62 -4.18
N SER A 103 -14.48 -4.31 -3.82
CA SER A 103 -15.03 -4.65 -2.50
C SER A 103 -15.03 -6.15 -2.20
N ASP A 104 -15.04 -7.02 -3.21
CA ASP A 104 -14.96 -8.48 -3.01
C ASP A 104 -13.60 -8.97 -2.51
N ALA A 105 -12.56 -8.14 -2.69
CA ALA A 105 -11.19 -8.46 -2.33
C ALA A 105 -10.73 -7.75 -1.04
N VAL A 106 -11.58 -6.92 -0.43
CA VAL A 106 -11.25 -6.22 0.82
C VAL A 106 -11.36 -7.21 1.98
N TRP A 107 -10.25 -7.37 2.70
CA TRP A 107 -10.24 -8.11 3.96
C TRP A 107 -10.56 -7.18 5.12
N THR A 108 -11.42 -7.64 6.02
CA THR A 108 -11.72 -6.99 7.30
C THR A 108 -11.28 -7.92 8.40
N ALA A 109 -10.53 -7.38 9.38
CA ALA A 109 -10.18 -8.14 10.57
C ALA A 109 -11.47 -8.66 11.24
N PRO A 110 -11.51 -9.94 11.66
CA PRO A 110 -12.60 -10.41 12.51
C PRO A 110 -12.71 -9.50 13.73
N GLY A 111 -13.93 -9.11 14.10
CA GLY A 111 -14.15 -8.16 15.19
C GLY A 111 -13.47 -8.60 16.49
N ASN A 112 -12.91 -7.61 17.19
CA ASN A 112 -12.68 -7.72 18.64
C ASN A 112 -14.02 -7.79 19.37
#